data_AF-A0A6L2PZN2-F1
#
_entry.id   AF-A0A6L2PZN2-F1
#
_cell.length_a   1.000
_cell.length_b   1.000
_cell.length_c   1.000
_cell.angle_alpha   90.00
_cell.angle_beta   90.00
_cell.angle_gamma   90.00
#
_symmetry.space_group_name_H-M   'P 1'
#
loop_
_entity.id
_entity.type
_entity.pdbx_description
1 polymer ?
#
loop_
_entity_poly.entity_id
_entity_poly.type
_entity_poly.pdbx_seq_one_letter_code
_entity_poly.pdbx_strand_id
1 'polypeptide(L)'
;SEYSSLSIEIGGCSSAPCNIVIGSTTNVTSYFIAGSESNELYQVVYLRLNGINIGVSATPAPCATGSDTVCPVRAGDFNRYSAKVDFPADLPPVAGSLFWKLNNHDANTVICFKVAVRVVYSSNLLDAPQP
;
A
#
# COMPACT_ATOMS: atom_id res chain seq x y z
N SER A 1 5.35 -12.73 -10.40
CA SER A 1 4.00 -12.17 -10.50
C SER A 1 3.62 -12.12 -11.96
N GLU A 2 2.34 -12.28 -12.29
CA GLU A 2 1.86 -12.27 -13.68
C GLU A 2 1.99 -10.89 -14.33
N TYR A 3 1.87 -9.81 -13.54
CA TYR A 3 2.01 -8.44 -14.01
C TYR A 3 3.42 -7.91 -13.72
N SER A 4 3.84 -6.91 -14.50
CA SER A 4 5.12 -6.23 -14.31
C SER A 4 4.96 -5.05 -13.36
N SER A 5 5.49 -5.16 -12.15
CA SER A 5 5.56 -4.05 -11.18
C SER A 5 6.62 -3.04 -11.61
N LEU A 6 6.24 -1.78 -11.84
CA LEU A 6 7.18 -0.73 -12.24
C LEU A 6 7.70 0.04 -11.02
N SER A 7 6.79 0.64 -10.26
CA SER A 7 7.14 1.44 -9.08
C SER A 7 6.00 1.54 -8.09
N ILE A 8 6.35 1.89 -6.85
CA ILE A 8 5.41 2.25 -5.79
C ILE A 8 5.90 3.52 -5.11
N GLU A 9 4.99 4.46 -4.90
CA GLU A 9 5.22 5.75 -4.29
C GLU A 9 4.42 5.82 -2.99
N ILE A 10 5.08 6.15 -1.88
CA ILE A 10 4.43 6.39 -0.59
C ILE A 10 4.50 7.88 -0.32
N GLY A 11 3.35 8.52 -0.10
CA GLY A 11 3.28 9.96 0.19
C GLY A 11 4.21 10.36 1.33
N GLY A 12 5.05 11.39 1.08
CA GLY A 12 6.04 11.86 2.05
C GLY A 12 7.30 11.00 2.18
N CYS A 13 7.48 9.95 1.36
CA CYS A 13 8.68 9.13 1.33
C CYS A 13 9.49 9.36 0.06
N SER A 14 10.67 9.98 0.20
CA SER A 14 11.64 10.18 -0.89
C SER A 14 12.76 9.13 -0.91
N SER A 15 12.96 8.41 0.19
CA SER A 15 13.95 7.34 0.31
C SER A 15 13.52 6.29 1.32
N ALA A 16 13.92 5.03 1.07
CA ALA A 16 13.68 3.93 1.99
C ALA A 16 14.72 3.94 3.14
N PRO A 17 14.34 3.54 4.37
CA PRO A 17 13.00 3.12 4.78
C PRO A 17 12.03 4.30 4.91
N CYS A 18 10.79 4.11 4.47
CA CYS A 18 9.76 5.13 4.60
C CYS A 18 9.30 5.27 6.05
N ASN A 19 9.19 6.50 6.55
CA ASN A 19 8.58 6.76 7.84
C ASN A 19 7.06 6.65 7.72
N ILE A 20 6.47 5.77 8.52
CA ILE A 20 5.03 5.62 8.67
C ILE A 20 4.65 6.23 10.01
N VAL A 21 3.88 7.32 9.98
CA VAL A 21 3.43 7.99 11.19
C VAL A 21 2.23 7.23 11.76
N ILE A 22 2.30 6.89 13.05
CA ILE A 22 1.23 6.21 13.76
C ILE A 22 -0.05 7.05 13.73
N GLY A 23 -1.21 6.42 13.49
CA GLY A 23 -2.51 7.11 13.43
C GLY A 23 -2.70 8.01 12.20
N SER A 24 -1.81 7.92 11.20
CA SER A 24 -1.88 8.75 9.99
C SER A 24 -2.55 8.03 8.83
N THR A 25 -2.98 8.84 7.84
CA THR A 25 -3.44 8.36 6.55
C THR A 25 -2.47 8.84 5.48
N THR A 26 -1.97 7.93 4.64
CA THR A 26 -1.00 8.25 3.58
C THR A 26 -1.51 7.76 2.23
N ASN A 27 -1.40 8.61 1.21
CA ASN A 27 -1.65 8.19 -0.17
C ASN A 27 -0.49 7.33 -0.68
N VAL A 28 -0.81 6.19 -1.26
CA VAL A 28 0.16 5.29 -1.89
C VAL A 28 -0.28 5.02 -3.31
N THR A 29 0.66 5.13 -4.24
CA THR A 29 0.41 4.95 -5.68
C THR A 29 1.30 3.85 -6.21
N SER A 30 0.74 2.92 -6.98
CA SER A 30 1.48 1.90 -7.69
C SER A 30 1.33 2.07 -9.20
N TYR A 31 2.39 1.74 -9.91
CA TYR A 31 2.42 1.72 -11.37
C TYR A 31 2.84 0.34 -11.83
N PHE A 32 2.09 -0.22 -12.78
CA PHE A 32 2.31 -1.57 -13.27
C PHE A 32 1.85 -1.73 -14.72
N ILE A 33 2.35 -2.77 -15.38
CA ILE A 33 1.85 -3.22 -16.68
C ILE A 33 1.10 -4.52 -16.46
N ALA A 34 -0.16 -4.57 -16.88
CA ALA A 34 -0.98 -5.78 -16.73
C ALA A 34 -0.49 -6.88 -17.69
N GLY A 35 -0.29 -8.08 -17.16
CA GLY A 35 0.12 -9.27 -17.93
C GLY A 35 -1.04 -9.99 -18.61
N SER A 36 -2.26 -9.78 -18.11
CA SER A 36 -3.51 -10.34 -18.62
C SER A 36 -4.67 -9.37 -18.38
N GLU A 37 -5.78 -9.57 -19.09
CA GLU A 37 -6.99 -8.82 -18.85
C GLU A 37 -7.64 -9.23 -17.51
N SER A 38 -8.11 -8.27 -16.73
CA SER A 38 -8.93 -8.55 -15.56
C SER A 38 -10.02 -7.50 -15.37
N ASN A 39 -11.26 -7.96 -15.21
CA ASN A 39 -12.43 -7.12 -14.93
C ASN A 39 -12.48 -6.66 -13.47
N GLU A 40 -11.72 -7.33 -12.59
CA GLU A 40 -11.69 -7.06 -11.17
C GLU A 40 -10.25 -7.14 -10.67
N LEU A 41 -9.92 -6.28 -9.73
CA LEU A 41 -8.70 -6.36 -8.95
C LEU A 41 -9.08 -6.21 -7.48
N TYR A 42 -8.33 -6.89 -6.62
CA TYR A 42 -8.50 -6.86 -5.17
C TYR A 42 -7.19 -6.46 -4.53
N GLN A 43 -7.21 -5.53 -3.58
CA GLN A 43 -6.01 -5.16 -2.85
C GLN A 43 -5.90 -5.87 -1.51
N VAL A 44 -4.67 -6.20 -1.12
CA VAL A 44 -4.33 -6.66 0.22
C VAL A 44 -3.12 -5.88 0.70
N VAL A 45 -3.30 -5.10 1.76
CA VAL A 45 -2.26 -4.23 2.31
C VAL A 45 -2.02 -4.59 3.77
N TYR A 46 -0.76 -4.83 4.12
CA TYR A 46 -0.37 -5.15 5.50
C TYR A 46 1.06 -4.72 5.80
N LEU A 47 1.32 -4.41 7.06
CA LEU A 47 2.66 -4.27 7.61
C LEU A 47 3.16 -5.63 8.09
N ARG A 48 4.44 -5.91 7.90
CA ARG A 48 5.14 -7.00 8.58
C ARG A 48 6.14 -6.43 9.57
N LEU A 49 5.78 -6.44 10.85
CA LEU A 49 6.58 -5.88 11.95
C LEU A 49 7.02 -7.04 12.85
N ASN A 50 8.33 -7.20 13.08
CA ASN A 50 8.89 -8.31 13.87
C ASN A 50 8.33 -9.70 13.51
N GLY A 51 8.03 -9.93 12.23
CA GLY A 51 7.48 -11.20 11.73
C GLY A 51 5.96 -11.31 11.76
N ILE A 52 5.25 -10.44 12.48
CA ILE A 52 3.77 -10.40 12.56
C ILE A 52 3.20 -9.58 11.42
N ASN A 53 2.16 -10.09 10.76
CA ASN A 53 1.42 -9.36 9.74
C ASN A 53 0.25 -8.60 10.37
N ILE A 54 0.21 -7.28 10.16
CA ILE A 54 -0.84 -6.39 10.64
C ILE A 54 -1.54 -5.81 9.42
N GLY A 55 -2.81 -6.17 9.22
CA GLY A 55 -3.64 -5.62 8.14
C GLY A 55 -3.89 -4.14 8.34
N VAL A 56 -3.88 -3.38 7.25
CA VAL A 56 -4.22 -1.94 7.25
C VAL A 56 -5.31 -1.68 6.22
N SER A 57 -6.21 -0.74 6.50
CA SER A 57 -7.25 -0.36 5.55
C SER A 57 -6.66 0.49 4.44
N ALA A 58 -7.15 0.27 3.22
CA ALA A 58 -6.81 1.08 2.06
C ALA A 58 -8.08 1.37 1.25
N THR A 59 -8.30 2.64 0.88
CA THR A 59 -9.48 3.06 0.09
C THR A 59 -9.13 4.14 -0.95
N PRO A 60 -9.79 4.15 -2.13
CA PRO A 60 -10.79 3.18 -2.59
C PRO A 60 -10.17 1.80 -2.86
N ALA A 61 -11.01 0.79 -3.11
CA ALA A 61 -10.55 -0.48 -3.68
C ALA A 61 -10.28 -0.29 -5.18
N PRO A 62 -9.36 -1.07 -5.79
CA PRO A 62 -9.11 -0.96 -7.22
C PRO A 62 -10.36 -1.35 -8.00
N CYS A 63 -10.60 -0.68 -9.13
CA CYS A 63 -11.76 -0.88 -9.99
C CYS A 63 -13.14 -0.57 -9.36
N ALA A 64 -13.19 -0.05 -8.13
CA ALA A 64 -14.41 0.49 -7.54
C ALA A 64 -14.74 1.89 -8.10
N THR A 65 -15.99 2.32 -7.95
CA THR A 65 -16.39 3.70 -8.28
C THR A 65 -15.53 4.72 -7.51
N GLY A 66 -14.89 5.63 -8.22
CA GLY A 66 -13.99 6.64 -7.64
C GLY A 66 -12.51 6.20 -7.52
N SER A 67 -12.17 4.97 -7.91
CA SER A 67 -10.78 4.54 -8.14
C SER A 67 -10.22 5.14 -9.43
N ASP A 68 -8.90 5.38 -9.46
CA ASP A 68 -8.17 5.81 -10.65
C ASP A 68 -7.86 4.63 -11.60
N THR A 69 -7.78 3.40 -11.07
CA THR A 69 -7.74 2.20 -11.90
C THR A 69 -9.13 1.89 -12.43
N VAL A 70 -9.27 1.94 -13.75
CA VAL A 70 -10.49 1.57 -14.48
C VAL A 70 -10.35 0.14 -14.96
N CYS A 71 -11.30 -0.71 -14.59
CA CYS A 71 -11.40 -2.05 -15.14
C CYS A 71 -12.28 -2.09 -16.41
N PRO A 72 -12.04 -3.02 -17.34
CA PRO A 72 -10.98 -4.02 -17.28
C PRO A 72 -9.60 -3.42 -17.50
N VAL A 73 -8.62 -3.84 -16.69
CA VAL A 73 -7.22 -3.64 -17.04
C VAL A 73 -6.90 -4.56 -18.21
N ARG A 74 -6.18 -4.09 -19.23
CA ARG A 74 -5.88 -4.87 -20.44
C ARG A 74 -4.43 -5.30 -20.46
N ALA A 75 -4.17 -6.48 -21.02
CA ALA A 75 -2.82 -6.99 -21.17
C ALA A 75 -1.93 -6.01 -21.97
N GLY A 76 -0.75 -5.71 -21.45
CA GLY A 76 0.21 -4.78 -22.03
C GLY A 76 0.00 -3.31 -21.65
N ASP A 77 -1.15 -2.93 -21.07
CA ASP A 77 -1.43 -1.54 -20.74
C ASP A 77 -0.70 -1.10 -19.47
N PHE A 78 -0.23 0.15 -19.50
CA PHE A 78 0.25 0.84 -18.32
C PHE A 78 -0.92 1.25 -17.43
N ASN A 79 -0.85 0.90 -16.17
CA ASN A 79 -1.88 1.16 -15.18
C ASN A 79 -1.29 1.93 -14.00
N ARG A 80 -2.11 2.86 -13.49
CA ARG A 80 -1.87 3.61 -12.25
C ARG A 80 -2.98 3.27 -11.26
N TYR A 81 -2.59 2.98 -10.03
CA TYR A 81 -3.52 2.73 -8.93
C TYR A 81 -3.11 3.48 -7.67
N SER A 82 -4.00 4.30 -7.12
CA SER A 82 -3.81 5.03 -5.87
C SER A 82 -4.88 4.67 -4.83
N ALA A 83 -4.44 4.48 -3.59
CA ALA A 83 -5.35 4.45 -2.43
C ALA A 83 -4.72 5.13 -1.21
N LYS A 84 -5.60 5.64 -0.34
CA LYS A 84 -5.26 6.14 0.99
C LYS A 84 -5.20 4.96 1.94
N VAL A 85 -4.05 4.77 2.59
CA VAL A 85 -3.84 3.75 3.63
C VAL A 85 -3.92 4.39 5.00
N ASP A 86 -4.75 3.83 5.86
CA ASP A 86 -4.85 4.26 7.25
C ASP A 86 -3.99 3.37 8.13
N PHE A 87 -3.06 3.99 8.86
CA PHE A 87 -2.18 3.31 9.79
C PHE A 87 -2.71 3.42 11.21
N PRO A 88 -3.01 2.29 11.89
CA PRO A 88 -3.55 2.32 13.24
C PRO A 88 -2.69 3.09 14.25
N ALA A 89 -3.34 3.65 15.27
CA ALA A 89 -2.70 4.45 16.31
C ALA A 89 -1.94 3.61 17.36
N ASP A 90 -2.15 2.30 17.37
CA ASP A 90 -1.57 1.32 18.31
C ASP A 90 -0.40 0.52 17.72
N LEU A 91 0.10 0.92 16.54
CA LEU A 91 1.25 0.28 15.93
C LEU A 91 2.52 0.45 16.79
N PRO A 92 3.34 -0.61 16.96
CA PRO A 92 4.60 -0.50 17.66
C PRO A 92 5.62 0.32 16.85
N PRO A 93 6.43 1.20 17.48
CA PRO A 93 7.41 2.05 16.79
C PRO A 93 8.67 1.27 16.40
N VAL A 94 8.55 0.35 15.44
CA VAL A 94 9.61 -0.54 14.98
C VAL A 94 9.81 -0.48 13.47
N ALA A 95 10.95 -0.98 12.99
CA ALA A 95 11.20 -1.17 11.56
C ALA A 95 10.50 -2.43 11.03
N GLY A 96 10.17 -2.44 9.75
CA GLY A 96 9.53 -3.58 9.11
C GLY A 96 9.39 -3.41 7.60
N SER A 97 8.33 -3.99 7.05
CA SER A 97 7.99 -3.83 5.63
C SER A 97 6.50 -3.60 5.42
N LEU A 98 6.14 -2.67 4.53
CA LEU A 98 4.81 -2.57 3.96
C LEU A 98 4.72 -3.52 2.77
N PHE A 99 3.70 -4.37 2.77
CA PHE A 99 3.32 -5.19 1.63
C PHE A 99 2.07 -4.61 1.01
N TRP A 100 2.11 -4.39 -0.30
CA TRP A 100 0.96 -4.01 -1.11
C TRP A 100 0.79 -5.03 -2.21
N LYS A 101 -0.32 -5.75 -2.18
CA LYS A 101 -0.64 -6.77 -3.17
C LYS A 101 -1.88 -6.38 -3.95
N LEU A 102 -1.86 -6.69 -5.24
CA LEU A 102 -3.06 -6.74 -6.07
C LEU A 102 -3.26 -8.20 -6.50
N ASN A 103 -4.49 -8.67 -6.36
CA ASN A 103 -4.93 -9.97 -6.82
C ASN A 103 -5.98 -9.78 -7.93
N ASN A 104 -6.00 -10.68 -8.90
CA ASN A 104 -7.06 -10.72 -9.91
C ASN A 104 -8.28 -11.53 -9.42
N HIS A 105 -9.28 -11.70 -10.28
CA HIS A 105 -10.50 -12.46 -9.97
C HIS A 105 -10.26 -13.93 -9.62
N ASP A 106 -9.16 -14.53 -10.11
CA ASP A 106 -8.74 -15.90 -9.75
C ASP A 106 -8.02 -15.98 -8.40
N ALA A 107 -8.00 -14.88 -7.63
CA ALA A 107 -7.25 -14.73 -6.38
C ALA A 107 -5.71 -14.88 -6.54
N ASN A 108 -5.19 -14.85 -7.77
CA ASN A 108 -3.76 -14.88 -8.02
C ASN A 108 -3.15 -13.51 -7.71
N THR A 109 -2.06 -13.48 -6.95
CA THR A 109 -1.30 -12.25 -6.72
C THR A 109 -0.55 -11.84 -7.98
N VAL A 110 -1.11 -10.83 -8.67
CA VAL A 110 -0.57 -10.29 -9.91
C VAL A 110 0.46 -9.19 -9.67
N ILE A 111 0.38 -8.47 -8.54
CA ILE A 111 1.38 -7.50 -8.09
C ILE A 111 1.67 -7.71 -6.60
N CYS A 112 2.94 -7.59 -6.21
CA CYS A 112 3.35 -7.65 -4.80
C CYS A 112 4.56 -6.73 -4.56
N PHE A 113 4.29 -5.52 -4.08
CA PHE A 113 5.35 -4.62 -3.60
C PHE A 113 5.72 -4.95 -2.17
N LYS A 114 7.01 -4.82 -1.86
CA LYS A 114 7.57 -4.87 -0.51
C LYS A 114 8.44 -3.64 -0.30
N VAL A 115 8.01 -2.73 0.56
CA VAL A 115 8.71 -1.47 0.85
C VAL A 115 9.25 -1.52 2.27
N ALA A 116 10.51 -1.17 2.47
CA ALA A 116 11.08 -1.05 3.82
C ALA A 116 10.47 0.17 4.52
N VAL A 117 10.01 0.00 5.76
CA VAL A 117 9.37 1.06 6.55
C VAL A 117 9.92 1.13 7.97
N ARG A 118 9.75 2.29 8.59
CA ARG A 118 9.95 2.53 10.02
C ARG A 118 8.70 3.20 10.57
N VAL A 119 8.08 2.58 11.57
CA VAL A 119 6.94 3.18 12.26
C VAL A 119 7.47 4.21 13.26
N VAL A 120 6.92 5.42 13.23
CA VAL A 120 7.34 6.56 14.06
C VAL A 120 6.13 7.29 14.66
N TYR A 121 6.34 7.95 15.78
CA TYR A 121 5.34 8.90 16.30
C TYR A 121 5.36 10.19 15.48
N SER A 122 4.22 10.89 15.45
CA SER A 122 4.20 12.27 15.00
C SER A 122 5.11 13.10 15.90
N SER A 123 5.87 14.03 15.34
CA SER A 123 6.68 14.98 16.12
C SER A 123 5.85 15.72 17.17
N ASN A 124 4.57 15.99 16.87
CA ASN A 124 3.65 16.67 17.77
C ASN A 124 3.24 15.84 19.00
N LEU A 125 3.45 14.52 18.98
CA LEU A 125 3.16 13.63 20.11
C LEU A 125 4.35 13.50 21.07
N LEU A 126 5.57 13.84 20.63
CA LEU A 126 6.76 13.87 21.49
C LEU A 126 6.78 15.12 22.40
N ASP A 127 6.02 16.15 22.04
CA ASP A 127 5.84 17.38 22.83
C ASP A 127 4.61 17.34 23.76
N ALA A 128 3.83 16.27 23.75
CA ALA A 128 2.72 16.11 24.68
C ALA A 128 3.27 15.87 26.11
N PRO A 129 2.81 16.62 27.14
CA PRO A 129 3.22 16.34 28.51
C PRO A 129 2.85 14.90 28.85
N GLN A 130 3.84 14.10 29.21
CA GLN A 130 3.60 12.78 29.80
C GLN A 130 2.94 13.01 31.18
N PRO A 131 1.90 12.24 31.56
CA PRO A 131 1.23 12.38 32.85
C PRO A 131 2.14 12.04 34.04
#